data_AF-A0A4P8HCH3-F1
#
_entry.id   AF-A0A4P8HCH3-F1
#
_cell.length_a   1.000
_cell.length_b   1.000
_cell.length_c   1.000
_cell.angle_alpha   90.00
_cell.angle_beta   90.00
_cell.angle_gamma   90.00
#
_symmetry.space_group_name_H-M   'P 1'
#
loop_
_entity.id
_entity.type
_entity.pdbx_description
1 polymer ?
#
loop_
_entity_poly.entity_id
_entity_poly.type
_entity_poly.pdbx_seq_one_letter_code
_entity_poly.pdbx_strand_id
1 'polypeptide(L)'
;MKAFGFLSFGHYGHGRGPGDPDAAAMLRDSVEIAVGADEIGVNGACFRVHHFARQSASPMPLLAAIAARTSAIEVGTGVIDMRYQDRHGDWRTLRPDFLFFIDSDEGVQANIVDPHGAWLPDALAKLRGMARFAEVYGDRFHRIESISRIDGMLRILDFTLPEVRAGVLDAIDADNVYRDSSVEY
;
A
#
# COMPACT_ATOMS: atom_id res chain seq x y z
N MET A 1 5.55 8.96 -21.60
CA MET A 1 5.41 8.99 -20.12
C MET A 1 5.43 7.54 -19.64
N LYS A 2 6.15 7.17 -18.56
CA LYS A 2 6.36 5.75 -18.17
C LYS A 2 5.17 5.15 -17.40
N ALA A 3 4.61 5.89 -16.45
CA ALA A 3 3.28 5.71 -15.87
C ALA A 3 2.94 6.95 -15.02
N PHE A 4 1.67 7.35 -14.91
CA PHE A 4 1.23 8.41 -13.99
C PHE A 4 -0.17 8.10 -13.45
N GLY A 5 -0.45 8.54 -12.22
CA GLY A 5 -1.71 8.29 -11.54
C GLY A 5 -2.02 9.35 -10.49
N PHE A 6 -3.19 9.26 -9.85
CA PHE A 6 -3.60 10.18 -8.80
C PHE A 6 -3.95 9.47 -7.49
N LEU A 7 -3.78 10.17 -6.37
CA LEU A 7 -4.32 9.78 -5.06
C LEU A 7 -5.34 10.84 -4.63
N SER A 8 -6.58 10.42 -4.38
CA SER A 8 -7.62 11.30 -3.84
C SER A 8 -7.93 10.96 -2.39
N PHE A 9 -8.19 11.99 -1.60
CA PHE A 9 -8.60 11.88 -0.19
C PHE A 9 -10.13 11.91 -0.05
N GLY A 10 -10.86 12.16 -1.15
CA GLY A 10 -12.32 12.18 -1.17
C GLY A 10 -12.93 13.22 -0.22
N HIS A 11 -12.32 14.40 -0.08
CA HIS A 11 -12.82 15.48 0.77
C HIS A 11 -14.19 15.99 0.30
N TYR A 12 -15.09 16.27 1.25
CA TYR A 12 -16.37 16.93 0.99
C TYR A 12 -16.73 17.91 2.12
N GLY A 13 -17.54 18.93 1.83
CA GLY A 13 -18.01 19.89 2.84
C GLY A 13 -16.92 20.64 3.61
N HIS A 14 -15.84 21.10 2.96
CA HIS A 14 -14.71 21.78 3.60
C HIS A 14 -14.64 23.32 3.40
N GLY A 15 -15.57 23.93 2.68
CA GLY A 15 -15.79 25.36 2.48
C GLY A 15 -17.05 25.88 3.21
N ARG A 16 -16.89 27.01 3.91
CA ARG A 16 -17.94 27.60 4.77
C ARG A 16 -19.00 28.39 4.00
N GLY A 17 -19.38 27.94 2.80
CA GLY A 17 -20.28 28.68 1.92
C GLY A 17 -21.21 27.79 1.08
N PRO A 18 -22.25 28.37 0.45
CA PRO A 18 -23.10 27.66 -0.50
C PRO A 18 -22.29 27.15 -1.70
N GLY A 19 -22.47 25.89 -2.10
CA GLY A 19 -21.82 25.29 -3.28
C GLY A 19 -20.72 24.26 -3.00
N ASP A 20 -20.46 23.99 -1.73
CA ASP A 20 -19.57 22.91 -1.31
C ASP A 20 -20.05 21.53 -1.78
N PRO A 21 -19.15 20.65 -2.29
CA PRO A 21 -19.56 19.31 -2.67
C PRO A 21 -20.01 18.56 -1.42
N ASP A 22 -21.21 17.99 -1.48
CA ASP A 22 -21.64 16.99 -0.52
C ASP A 22 -20.97 15.63 -0.81
N ALA A 23 -21.20 14.66 0.06
CA ALA A 23 -20.61 13.33 -0.11
C ALA A 23 -21.02 12.66 -1.43
N ALA A 24 -22.23 12.92 -1.93
CA ALA A 24 -22.72 12.31 -3.16
C ALA A 24 -22.06 12.94 -4.40
N ALA A 25 -21.84 14.25 -4.39
CA ALA A 25 -21.08 14.96 -5.41
C ALA A 25 -19.63 14.47 -5.46
N MET A 26 -18.94 14.41 -4.31
CA MET A 26 -17.56 13.92 -4.24
C MET A 26 -17.37 12.53 -4.87
N LEU A 27 -18.31 11.60 -4.61
CA LEU A 27 -18.24 10.26 -5.17
C LEU A 27 -18.44 10.24 -6.69
N ARG A 28 -19.38 11.04 -7.20
CA ARG A 28 -19.62 11.16 -8.65
C ARG A 28 -18.42 11.78 -9.35
N ASP A 29 -17.90 12.88 -8.82
CA ASP A 29 -16.72 13.57 -9.34
C ASP A 29 -15.51 12.63 -9.37
N SER A 30 -15.33 11.82 -8.32
CA SER A 30 -14.22 10.85 -8.25
C SER A 30 -14.29 9.79 -9.34
N VAL A 31 -15.51 9.35 -9.73
CA VAL A 31 -15.69 8.42 -10.85
C VAL A 31 -15.43 9.12 -12.18
N GLU A 32 -16.00 10.31 -12.39
CA GLU A 32 -15.83 11.08 -13.63
C GLU A 32 -14.36 11.46 -13.88
N ILE A 33 -13.66 11.88 -12.84
CA ILE A 33 -12.21 12.15 -12.88
C ILE A 33 -11.43 10.90 -13.31
N ALA A 34 -11.77 9.74 -12.76
CA ALA A 34 -11.07 8.51 -13.10
C ALA A 34 -11.37 8.01 -14.52
N VAL A 35 -12.59 8.23 -15.02
CA VAL A 35 -12.96 7.96 -16.42
C VAL A 35 -12.20 8.89 -17.36
N GLY A 36 -12.21 10.20 -17.11
CA GLY A 36 -11.43 11.14 -17.91
C GLY A 36 -9.94 10.86 -17.84
N ALA A 37 -9.45 10.38 -16.69
CA ALA A 37 -8.08 9.91 -16.52
C ALA A 37 -7.77 8.68 -17.40
N ASP A 38 -8.64 7.67 -17.42
CA ASP A 38 -8.53 6.51 -18.32
C ASP A 38 -8.47 6.93 -19.80
N GLU A 39 -9.39 7.81 -20.22
CA GLU A 39 -9.52 8.28 -21.60
C GLU A 39 -8.26 8.99 -22.13
N ILE A 40 -7.54 9.69 -21.26
CA ILE A 40 -6.28 10.38 -21.63
C ILE A 40 -5.04 9.54 -21.34
N GLY A 41 -5.20 8.28 -20.91
CA GLY A 41 -4.11 7.32 -20.72
C GLY A 41 -3.39 7.40 -19.37
N VAL A 42 -4.07 7.83 -18.30
CA VAL A 42 -3.59 7.72 -16.91
C VAL A 42 -3.54 6.25 -16.49
N ASN A 43 -2.52 5.86 -15.74
CA ASN A 43 -2.26 4.48 -15.33
C ASN A 43 -2.84 4.12 -13.97
N GLY A 44 -3.06 5.07 -13.07
CA GLY A 44 -3.47 4.76 -11.69
C GLY A 44 -4.44 5.75 -11.06
N ALA A 45 -5.40 5.24 -10.29
CA ALA A 45 -6.35 6.01 -9.48
C ALA A 45 -6.47 5.40 -8.08
N CYS A 46 -5.79 5.99 -7.11
CA CYS A 46 -5.77 5.57 -5.71
C CYS A 46 -6.66 6.44 -4.83
N PHE A 47 -7.28 5.85 -3.81
CA PHE A 47 -8.13 6.59 -2.87
C PHE A 47 -7.79 6.27 -1.42
N ARG A 48 -7.65 7.32 -0.63
CA ARG A 48 -7.29 7.21 0.79
C ARG A 48 -8.50 6.90 1.65
N VAL A 49 -8.24 6.19 2.75
CA VAL A 49 -9.24 5.84 3.76
C VAL A 49 -9.12 6.77 4.97
N HIS A 50 -10.22 7.41 5.34
CA HIS A 50 -10.30 8.21 6.57
C HIS A 50 -11.60 7.95 7.33
N HIS A 51 -11.48 7.75 8.64
CA HIS A 51 -12.62 7.60 9.54
C HIS A 51 -12.78 8.87 10.37
N PHE A 52 -14.04 9.25 10.64
CA PHE A 52 -14.40 10.42 11.45
C PHE A 52 -13.97 11.77 10.88
N ALA A 53 -13.72 11.83 9.57
CA ALA A 53 -13.47 13.05 8.80
C ALA A 53 -14.47 13.14 7.65
N ARG A 54 -14.68 14.35 7.09
CA ARG A 54 -15.49 14.54 5.88
C ARG A 54 -14.69 14.13 4.63
N GLN A 55 -14.37 12.85 4.57
CA GLN A 55 -13.54 12.21 3.57
C GLN A 55 -14.09 10.81 3.24
N SER A 56 -13.59 10.19 2.18
CA SER A 56 -14.00 8.81 1.86
C SER A 56 -13.55 7.85 2.96
N ALA A 57 -14.52 7.19 3.59
CA ALA A 57 -14.29 6.19 4.63
C ALA A 57 -14.15 4.77 4.08
N SER A 58 -14.51 4.57 2.80
CA SER A 58 -14.36 3.28 2.13
C SER A 58 -14.08 3.53 0.65
N PRO A 59 -12.87 3.19 0.17
CA PRO A 59 -12.51 3.40 -1.23
C PRO A 59 -13.16 2.35 -2.12
N MET A 60 -13.53 1.16 -1.62
CA MET A 60 -13.90 0.01 -2.47
C MET A 60 -15.11 0.25 -3.40
N PRO A 61 -16.26 0.82 -2.94
CA PRO A 61 -17.37 1.13 -3.85
C PRO A 61 -16.99 2.13 -4.95
N LEU A 62 -16.10 3.06 -4.62
CA LEU A 62 -15.58 4.04 -5.55
C LEU A 62 -14.62 3.39 -6.55
N LEU A 63 -13.65 2.59 -6.10
CA LEU A 63 -12.75 1.84 -6.99
C LEU A 63 -13.53 0.92 -7.95
N ALA A 64 -14.57 0.24 -7.47
CA ALA A 64 -15.41 -0.63 -8.29
C ALA A 64 -16.21 0.16 -9.35
N ALA A 65 -16.76 1.32 -8.97
CA ALA A 65 -17.45 2.19 -9.90
C ALA A 65 -16.50 2.74 -10.97
N ILE A 66 -15.25 3.02 -10.62
CA ILE A 66 -14.20 3.44 -11.56
C ILE A 66 -13.85 2.28 -12.49
N ALA A 67 -13.50 1.11 -11.95
CA ALA A 67 -13.12 -0.06 -12.74
C ALA A 67 -14.22 -0.51 -13.71
N ALA A 68 -15.50 -0.35 -13.37
CA ALA A 68 -16.62 -0.66 -14.26
C ALA A 68 -16.80 0.34 -15.42
N ARG A 69 -16.10 1.47 -15.36
CA ARG A 69 -16.26 2.61 -16.27
C ARG A 69 -14.98 2.93 -17.03
N THR A 70 -13.91 2.20 -16.76
CA THR A 70 -12.57 2.38 -17.33
C THR A 70 -12.05 1.08 -17.92
N SER A 71 -10.98 1.16 -18.71
CA SER A 71 -10.47 0.04 -19.50
C SER A 71 -8.99 -0.25 -19.33
N ALA A 72 -8.20 0.75 -18.93
CA ALA A 72 -6.74 0.66 -18.83
C ALA A 72 -6.17 1.17 -17.50
N ILE A 73 -6.85 2.10 -16.81
CA ILE A 73 -6.40 2.66 -15.53
C ILE A 73 -6.51 1.63 -14.39
N GLU A 74 -5.42 1.47 -13.63
CA GLU A 74 -5.38 0.67 -12.41
C GLU A 74 -6.05 1.44 -11.26
N VAL A 75 -6.78 0.76 -10.38
CA VAL A 75 -7.45 1.38 -9.22
C VAL A 75 -6.91 0.80 -7.92
N GLY A 76 -6.61 1.66 -6.94
CA GLY A 76 -5.95 1.24 -5.70
C GLY A 76 -6.44 1.96 -4.44
N THR A 77 -6.07 1.44 -3.28
CA THR A 77 -6.29 2.11 -1.99
C THR A 77 -5.00 2.77 -1.50
N GLY A 78 -5.13 3.67 -0.51
CA GLY A 78 -4.07 3.91 0.47
C GLY A 78 -4.71 3.92 1.85
N VAL A 79 -4.54 2.95 2.76
CA VAL A 79 -3.47 1.97 3.04
C VAL A 79 -4.08 0.74 3.76
N ILE A 80 -3.40 -0.43 3.83
CA ILE A 80 -3.79 -1.53 4.75
C ILE A 80 -3.22 -1.24 6.15
N ASP A 81 -3.90 -1.62 7.23
CA ASP A 81 -3.36 -1.62 8.61
C ASP A 81 -2.98 -3.06 9.02
N MET A 82 -1.71 -3.44 8.96
CA MET A 82 -1.17 -4.69 9.51
C MET A 82 -0.88 -4.56 11.01
N ARG A 83 -1.37 -5.49 11.84
CA ARG A 83 -1.10 -5.46 13.28
C ARG A 83 0.07 -6.35 13.65
N TYR A 84 0.96 -5.85 14.50
CA TYR A 84 2.06 -6.64 15.04
C TYR A 84 2.25 -6.32 16.51
N GLN A 85 2.70 -7.31 17.29
CA GLN A 85 3.21 -7.05 18.64
C GLN A 85 4.64 -6.57 18.53
N ASP A 86 4.94 -5.43 19.14
CA ASP A 86 6.32 -4.96 19.22
C ASP A 86 7.13 -5.76 20.26
N ARG A 87 8.40 -5.40 20.44
CA ARG A 87 9.29 -6.10 21.38
C ARG A 87 8.87 -5.99 22.85
N HIS A 88 7.97 -5.07 23.19
CA HIS A 88 7.43 -4.86 24.52
C HIS A 88 6.12 -5.64 24.73
N GLY A 89 5.63 -6.33 23.70
CA GLY A 89 4.35 -7.03 23.70
C GLY A 89 3.15 -6.12 23.38
N ASP A 90 3.38 -4.84 23.06
CA ASP A 90 2.31 -3.91 22.71
C ASP A 90 1.83 -4.12 21.28
N TRP A 91 0.52 -4.08 21.08
CA TRP A 91 -0.06 -4.12 19.73
C TRP A 91 0.13 -2.78 19.00
N ARG A 92 0.75 -2.83 17.82
CA ARG A 92 1.01 -1.70 16.92
C ARG A 92 0.34 -1.89 15.57
N THR A 93 0.26 -0.80 14.81
CA THR A 93 -0.19 -0.80 13.41
C THR A 93 1.00 -0.49 12.50
N LEU A 94 1.32 -1.42 11.62
CA LEU A 94 2.06 -1.22 10.38
C LEU A 94 1.05 -0.88 9.28
N ARG A 95 1.38 0.02 8.37
CA ARG A 95 0.49 0.36 7.26
C ARG A 95 1.19 0.16 5.94
N PRO A 96 1.17 -1.05 5.31
CA PRO A 96 1.86 -1.21 4.05
C PRO A 96 1.31 -0.23 3.04
N ASP A 97 2.22 0.47 2.38
CA ASP A 97 1.87 1.55 1.48
C ASP A 97 1.16 1.03 0.24
N PHE A 98 1.49 -0.18 -0.24
CA PHE A 98 0.89 -0.74 -1.43
C PHE A 98 0.38 -2.17 -1.25
N LEU A 99 -0.82 -2.37 -1.78
CA LEU A 99 -1.41 -3.67 -2.05
C LEU A 99 -1.77 -3.72 -3.53
N PHE A 100 -1.16 -4.65 -4.27
CA PHE A 100 -1.46 -4.88 -5.67
C PHE A 100 -2.12 -6.22 -5.86
N PHE A 101 -2.98 -6.31 -6.86
CA PHE A 101 -3.52 -7.57 -7.34
C PHE A 101 -2.99 -7.79 -8.74
N ILE A 102 -2.44 -8.97 -8.98
CA ILE A 102 -2.07 -9.40 -10.32
C ILE A 102 -3.02 -10.49 -10.76
N ASP A 103 -3.38 -10.47 -12.04
CA ASP A 103 -4.03 -11.61 -12.68
C ASP A 103 -2.95 -12.48 -13.30
N SER A 104 -2.98 -13.78 -12.99
CA SER A 104 -1.96 -14.76 -13.39
C SER A 104 -2.64 -16.06 -13.83
N ASP A 105 -1.87 -16.99 -14.39
CA ASP A 105 -2.37 -18.32 -14.76
C ASP A 105 -2.88 -19.12 -13.54
N GLU A 106 -2.48 -18.74 -12.32
CA GLU A 106 -2.92 -19.34 -11.05
C GLU A 106 -4.12 -18.61 -10.42
N GLY A 107 -4.64 -17.58 -11.09
CA GLY A 107 -5.72 -16.71 -10.62
C GLY A 107 -5.20 -15.39 -10.03
N VAL A 108 -6.12 -14.63 -9.44
CA VAL A 108 -5.81 -13.31 -8.86
C VAL A 108 -5.00 -13.48 -7.58
N GLN A 109 -3.82 -12.89 -7.54
CA GLN A 109 -2.90 -12.97 -6.41
C GLN A 109 -2.59 -11.59 -5.84
N ALA A 110 -2.48 -11.51 -4.50
CA ALA A 110 -2.18 -10.28 -3.79
C ALA A 110 -0.67 -10.11 -3.59
N ASN A 111 -0.20 -8.87 -3.69
CA ASN A 111 1.16 -8.46 -3.41
C ASN A 111 1.14 -7.35 -2.38
N ILE A 112 1.92 -7.49 -1.31
CA ILE A 112 2.20 -6.42 -0.37
C ILE A 112 3.57 -5.85 -0.73
N VAL A 113 3.64 -4.54 -0.95
CA VAL A 113 4.92 -3.84 -1.14
C VAL A 113 4.95 -2.65 -0.19
N ASP A 114 5.91 -2.66 0.72
CA ASP A 114 6.11 -1.65 1.76
C ASP A 114 7.49 -0.99 1.59
N PRO A 115 7.62 0.04 0.74
CA PRO A 115 8.84 0.83 0.66
C PRO A 115 9.02 1.62 1.96
N HIS A 116 9.96 1.19 2.79
CA HIS A 116 10.18 1.78 4.11
C HIS A 116 11.69 1.94 4.37
N GLY A 117 12.10 3.16 4.75
CA GLY A 117 13.51 3.50 4.97
C GLY A 117 14.12 2.75 6.16
N ALA A 118 15.21 2.01 5.94
CA ALA A 118 15.89 1.25 7.00
C ALA A 118 16.39 2.14 8.16
N TRP A 119 16.65 3.42 7.89
CA TRP A 119 17.07 4.40 8.90
C TRP A 119 15.93 4.92 9.80
N LEU A 120 14.67 4.59 9.51
CA LEU A 120 13.53 5.09 10.29
C LEU A 120 13.47 4.39 11.66
N PRO A 121 13.13 5.10 12.75
CA PRO A 121 13.13 4.52 14.09
C PRO A 121 12.21 3.32 14.28
N ASP A 122 11.14 3.23 13.47
CA ASP A 122 10.17 2.14 13.48
C ASP A 122 10.48 1.02 12.47
N ALA A 123 11.55 1.16 11.66
CA ALA A 123 11.84 0.26 10.54
C ALA A 123 11.98 -1.20 10.97
N LEU A 124 12.87 -1.49 11.92
CA LEU A 124 13.07 -2.88 12.36
C LEU A 124 11.79 -3.46 12.98
N ALA A 125 11.03 -2.64 13.72
CA ALA A 125 9.78 -3.08 14.33
C ALA A 125 8.73 -3.45 13.26
N LYS A 126 8.64 -2.64 12.20
CA LYS A 126 7.80 -2.91 11.02
C LYS A 126 8.24 -4.14 10.25
N LEU A 127 9.53 -4.28 9.94
CA LEU A 127 10.06 -5.46 9.25
C LEU A 127 9.77 -6.73 10.05
N ARG A 128 9.94 -6.70 11.37
CA ARG A 128 9.56 -7.82 12.25
C ARG A 128 8.06 -8.10 12.25
N GLY A 129 7.24 -7.05 12.19
CA GLY A 129 5.81 -7.18 11.99
C GLY A 129 5.47 -7.88 10.67
N MET A 130 6.14 -7.47 9.58
CA MET A 130 5.99 -8.08 8.26
C MET A 130 6.47 -9.53 8.23
N ALA A 131 7.61 -9.84 8.85
CA ALA A 131 8.14 -11.20 8.97
C ALA A 131 7.17 -12.12 9.73
N ARG A 132 6.67 -11.67 10.89
CA ARG A 132 5.69 -12.45 11.68
C ARG A 132 4.38 -12.63 10.94
N PHE A 133 3.94 -11.61 10.20
CA PHE A 133 2.77 -11.71 9.35
C PHE A 133 2.98 -12.75 8.24
N ALA A 134 4.09 -12.66 7.51
CA ALA A 134 4.42 -13.58 6.42
C ALA A 134 4.65 -15.02 6.90
N GLU A 135 5.13 -15.22 8.13
CA GLU A 135 5.24 -16.57 8.72
C GLU A 135 3.88 -17.27 8.85
N VAL A 136 2.82 -16.51 9.13
CA VAL A 136 1.48 -17.06 9.35
C VAL A 136 0.63 -17.04 8.07
N TYR A 137 0.84 -16.06 7.19
CA TYR A 137 -0.05 -15.78 6.06
C TYR A 137 0.66 -15.70 4.70
N GLY A 138 1.97 -15.91 4.64
CA GLY A 138 2.79 -15.65 3.45
C GLY A 138 2.46 -16.54 2.27
N ASP A 139 1.96 -17.75 2.50
CA ASP A 139 1.49 -18.70 1.47
C ASP A 139 0.28 -18.19 0.66
N ARG A 140 -0.38 -17.11 1.12
CA ARG A 140 -1.54 -16.48 0.46
C ARG A 140 -1.19 -15.30 -0.43
N PHE A 141 0.08 -14.91 -0.48
CA PHE A 141 0.53 -13.74 -1.22
C PHE A 141 1.55 -14.17 -2.27
N HIS A 142 1.45 -13.58 -3.46
CA HIS A 142 2.44 -13.78 -4.51
C HIS A 142 3.76 -13.09 -4.14
N ARG A 143 3.68 -11.88 -3.55
CA ARG A 143 4.85 -11.16 -3.00
C ARG A 143 4.50 -10.50 -1.68
N ILE A 144 5.44 -10.54 -0.76
CA ILE A 144 5.43 -9.69 0.44
C ILE A 144 6.82 -9.09 0.53
N GLU A 145 6.93 -7.82 0.19
CA GLU A 145 8.23 -7.18 0.02
C GLU A 145 8.32 -5.90 0.81
N SER A 146 9.49 -5.68 1.41
CA SER A 146 9.89 -4.35 1.84
C SER A 146 11.10 -3.90 1.05
N ILE A 147 11.07 -2.65 0.61
CA ILE A 147 12.06 -2.06 -0.27
C ILE A 147 12.74 -0.90 0.46
N SER A 148 14.07 -0.89 0.47
CA SER A 148 14.84 0.23 1.03
C SER A 148 16.09 0.51 0.21
N ARG A 149 16.71 1.67 0.46
CA ARG A 149 17.97 2.06 -0.19
C ARG A 149 19.13 1.89 0.77
N ILE A 150 20.11 1.07 0.40
CA ILE A 150 21.32 0.78 1.17
C ILE A 150 22.53 1.02 0.26
N ASP A 151 23.51 1.80 0.72
CA ASP A 151 24.71 2.18 -0.06
C ASP A 151 24.40 2.70 -1.47
N GLY A 152 23.30 3.43 -1.61
CA GLY A 152 22.86 3.98 -2.89
C GLY A 152 22.06 3.01 -3.77
N MET A 153 21.99 1.72 -3.44
CA MET A 153 21.29 0.69 -4.22
C MET A 153 19.91 0.38 -3.63
N LEU A 154 18.92 0.12 -4.48
CA LEU A 154 17.63 -0.39 -4.03
C LEU A 154 17.76 -1.87 -3.70
N ARG A 155 17.20 -2.25 -2.57
CA ARG A 155 17.28 -3.61 -2.06
C ARG A 155 15.92 -4.10 -1.57
N ILE A 156 15.64 -5.37 -1.80
CA ILE A 156 14.35 -5.99 -1.48
C ILE A 156 14.52 -7.13 -0.49
N LEU A 157 13.80 -7.03 0.63
CA LEU A 157 13.52 -8.14 1.51
C LEU A 157 12.26 -8.84 1.01
N ASP A 158 12.43 -10.06 0.50
CA ASP A 158 11.32 -10.93 0.12
C ASP A 158 10.90 -11.78 1.33
N PHE A 159 9.78 -11.43 1.95
CA PHE A 159 9.28 -12.11 3.13
C PHE A 159 8.61 -13.46 2.82
N THR A 160 8.45 -13.84 1.54
CA THR A 160 8.05 -15.20 1.17
C THR A 160 9.15 -16.21 1.52
N LEU A 161 10.41 -15.76 1.57
CA LEU A 161 11.58 -16.58 1.88
C LEU A 161 11.77 -16.76 3.41
N PRO A 162 11.79 -18.00 3.94
CA PRO A 162 11.98 -18.26 5.37
C PRO A 162 13.28 -17.69 5.94
N GLU A 163 14.36 -17.73 5.18
CA GLU A 163 15.67 -17.21 5.58
C GLU A 163 15.66 -15.69 5.78
N VAL A 164 14.91 -14.96 4.96
CA VAL A 164 14.74 -13.50 5.08
C VAL A 164 13.95 -13.18 6.36
N ARG A 165 12.89 -13.94 6.62
CA ARG A 165 12.10 -13.78 7.85
C ARG A 165 12.95 -14.04 9.10
N ALA A 166 13.74 -15.10 9.11
CA ALA A 166 14.64 -15.43 10.20
C ALA A 166 15.68 -14.31 10.44
N GLY A 167 16.34 -13.84 9.37
CA GLY A 167 17.31 -12.74 9.44
C GLY A 167 16.72 -11.46 10.04
N VAL A 168 15.50 -11.09 9.64
CA VAL A 168 14.78 -9.92 10.17
C VAL A 168 14.41 -10.06 11.65
N LEU A 169 14.04 -11.26 12.09
CA LEU A 169 13.69 -11.48 13.49
C LEU A 169 14.90 -11.32 14.41
N ASP A 170 16.06 -11.84 13.98
CA ASP A 170 17.30 -11.84 14.76
C ASP A 170 18.12 -10.54 14.63
N ALA A 171 17.82 -9.70 13.63
CA ALA A 171 18.56 -8.47 13.38
C ALA A 171 18.52 -7.45 14.54
N ILE A 172 19.63 -6.76 14.73
CA ILE A 172 19.77 -5.71 15.76
C ILE A 172 19.23 -4.37 15.25
N ASP A 173 19.35 -4.12 13.94
CA ASP A 173 18.89 -2.94 13.23
C ASP A 173 18.46 -3.30 11.81
N ALA A 174 17.68 -2.40 11.19
CA ALA A 174 17.15 -2.63 9.86
C ALA A 174 18.20 -2.48 8.74
N ASP A 175 19.26 -1.68 8.92
CA ASP A 175 20.27 -1.48 7.87
C ASP A 175 21.05 -2.77 7.60
N ASN A 176 21.49 -3.43 8.67
CA ASN A 176 22.22 -4.70 8.59
C ASN A 176 21.38 -5.82 7.95
N VAL A 177 20.08 -5.94 8.28
CA VAL A 177 19.29 -7.01 7.66
C VAL A 177 19.10 -6.80 6.16
N TYR A 178 18.97 -5.55 5.70
CA TYR A 178 18.98 -5.31 4.26
C TYR A 178 20.36 -5.68 3.68
N ARG A 179 21.50 -5.37 4.31
CA ARG A 179 22.81 -5.79 3.77
C ARG A 179 22.93 -7.30 3.64
N ASP A 180 22.43 -8.04 4.61
CA ASP A 180 22.69 -9.47 4.76
C ASP A 180 21.65 -10.36 4.05
N SER A 181 20.38 -9.94 4.00
CA SER A 181 19.25 -10.81 3.64
C SER A 181 18.39 -10.29 2.48
N SER A 182 18.77 -9.19 1.85
CA SER A 182 18.05 -8.68 0.67
C SER A 182 18.81 -8.91 -0.62
N VAL A 183 18.10 -8.87 -1.74
CA VAL A 183 18.69 -8.82 -3.08
C VAL A 183 18.67 -7.40 -3.61
N GLU A 184 19.63 -7.06 -4.47
CA GLU A 184 19.57 -5.82 -5.25
C GLU A 184 18.38 -5.90 -6.22
N TYR A 185 17.61 -4.81 -6.32
CA TYR A 185 16.47 -4.71 -7.24
C TYR A 185 16.90 -4.34 -8.66
#